data_AF-A0A932INN5-F1
#
_entry.id   AF-A0A932INN5-F1
#
_cell.length_a   1.000
_cell.length_b   1.000
_cell.length_c   1.000
_cell.angle_alpha   90.00
_cell.angle_beta   90.00
_cell.angle_gamma   90.00
#
_symmetry.space_group_name_H-M   'P 1'
#
loop_
_entity.id
_entity.type
_entity.pdbx_description
1 polymer ?
#
loop_
_entity_poly.entity_id
_entity_poly.type
_entity_poly.pdbx_seq_one_letter_code
_entity_poly.pdbx_strand_id
1 'polypeptide(L)' 'MSKKPTRLWQTAATSIDEAIAAFTVGDDPQLDQELLPYDCLASAAHAAMLTSAGILTAADRDELTKALREAYAHAR' A
#
# COMPACT_ATOMS: atom_id res chain seq x y z
N MET A 1 -20.72 -22.88 0.88
CA MET A 1 -20.00 -22.19 1.98
C MET A 1 -19.15 -21.12 1.35
N SER A 2 -19.53 -19.85 1.48
CA SER A 2 -18.83 -18.74 0.81
C SER A 2 -17.49 -18.49 1.52
N LYS A 3 -16.39 -18.49 0.76
CA LYS A 3 -15.04 -18.27 1.29
C LYS A 3 -14.94 -16.80 1.71
N LYS A 4 -14.77 -16.53 3.01
CA LYS A 4 -14.56 -15.16 3.50
C LYS A 4 -13.33 -14.55 2.81
N PRO A 5 -13.38 -13.29 2.35
CA PRO A 5 -12.24 -12.66 1.70
C PRO A 5 -11.08 -12.58 2.69
N THR A 6 -9.96 -13.19 2.32
CA THR A 6 -8.72 -13.16 3.10
C THR A 6 -8.02 -11.82 2.84
N ARG A 7 -7.56 -11.14 3.90
CA ARG A 7 -6.78 -9.91 3.71
C ARG A 7 -5.47 -10.23 3.02
N LEU A 8 -5.01 -9.36 2.11
CA LEU A 8 -3.81 -9.61 1.29
C LEU A 8 -2.55 -9.86 2.12
N TRP A 9 -2.45 -9.27 3.31
CA TRP A 9 -1.31 -9.38 4.22
C TRP A 9 -1.41 -10.55 5.21
N GLN A 10 -2.54 -11.25 5.27
CA GLN A 10 -2.75 -12.34 6.22
C GLN A 10 -1.97 -13.59 5.76
N THR A 11 -1.10 -14.11 6.63
CA THR A 11 -0.37 -15.36 6.37
C THR A 11 -1.26 -16.57 6.62
N ALA A 12 -0.99 -17.68 5.91
CA ALA A 12 -1.85 -18.88 5.95
C ALA A 12 -1.98 -19.54 7.33
N ALA A 13 -1.04 -19.27 8.25
CA ALA A 13 -1.00 -19.87 9.58
C ALA A 13 -1.72 -19.06 10.66
N THR A 14 -2.21 -17.85 10.36
CA THR A 14 -2.79 -16.95 11.36
C THR A 14 -4.28 -16.72 11.09
N SER A 15 -5.13 -17.19 12.00
CA SER A 15 -6.55 -16.81 12.03
C SER A 15 -6.72 -15.48 12.75
N ILE A 16 -7.32 -14.50 12.07
CA ILE A 16 -7.66 -13.21 12.66
C ILE A 16 -9.06 -13.33 13.28
N ASP A 17 -9.18 -12.94 14.56
CA ASP A 17 -10.48 -12.77 15.19
C ASP A 17 -11.18 -11.53 14.63
N GLU A 18 -12.41 -11.70 14.11
CA GLU A 18 -13.12 -10.62 13.43
C GLU A 18 -13.59 -9.51 14.37
N ALA A 19 -13.90 -9.82 15.63
CA ALA A 19 -14.30 -8.81 16.60
C ALA A 19 -13.11 -7.94 16.99
N ILE A 20 -11.94 -8.57 17.20
CA ILE A 20 -10.69 -7.84 17.44
C ILE A 20 -10.35 -6.98 16.23
N ALA A 21 -10.40 -7.55 15.02
CA ALA A 21 -10.07 -6.81 13.80
C ALA A 21 -11.01 -5.62 13.56
N ALA A 22 -12.32 -5.78 13.78
CA ALA A 22 -13.28 -4.69 13.65
C ALA A 22 -13.00 -3.57 14.66
N PHE A 23 -12.63 -3.93 15.90
CA PHE A 23 -12.28 -2.94 16.92
C PHE A 23 -10.98 -2.19 16.61
N THR A 24 -9.94 -2.88 16.12
CA THR A 24 -8.62 -2.26 15.90
C THR A 24 -8.49 -1.53 14.57
N VAL A 25 -9.27 -1.90 13.55
CA VAL A 25 -9.22 -1.28 12.22
C VAL A 25 -10.01 0.03 12.19
N GLY A 26 -11.10 0.16 12.95
CA GLY A 26 -11.90 1.38 12.99
C GLY A 26 -12.26 1.90 11.59
N ASP A 27 -11.99 3.19 11.36
CA ASP A 27 -12.28 3.91 10.11
C ASP A 27 -11.11 3.93 9.12
N ASP A 28 -10.03 3.18 9.40
CA ASP A 28 -8.85 3.09 8.53
C ASP A 28 -9.23 2.80 7.07
N PRO A 29 -10.19 1.92 6.72
CA PRO A 29 -10.51 1.63 5.33
C PRO A 29 -11.06 2.83 4.55
N GLN A 30 -11.79 3.75 5.20
CA GLN A 30 -12.23 4.98 4.55
C GLN A 30 -11.06 5.97 4.44
N LEU A 31 -10.32 6.16 5.52
CA LEU A 31 -9.22 7.11 5.57
C LEU A 31 -8.08 6.71 4.61
N ASP A 32 -7.76 5.42 4.53
CA ASP A 32 -6.75 4.87 3.62
C ASP A 32 -7.07 5.17 2.15
N GLN A 33 -8.36 5.14 1.77
CA GLN A 33 -8.77 5.50 0.41
C GLN A 33 -8.56 6.99 0.15
N GLU A 34 -8.85 7.86 1.11
CA GLU A 34 -8.61 9.30 1.00
C GLU A 34 -7.11 9.63 0.98
N LEU A 35 -6.29 8.85 1.68
CA LEU A 35 -4.85 9.04 1.80
C LEU A 35 -4.04 8.43 0.65
N LEU A 36 -4.59 7.45 -0.08
CA LEU A 36 -3.90 6.70 -1.14
C LEU A 36 -3.18 7.59 -2.18
N PRO A 37 -3.75 8.71 -2.68
CA PRO A 37 -3.04 9.58 -3.62
C PRO A 37 -1.78 10.20 -2.99
N TYR A 38 -1.83 10.57 -1.71
CA TYR A 38 -0.70 11.19 -1.03
C TYR A 38 0.39 10.17 -0.71
N ASP A 39 0.02 8.94 -0.37
CA ASP A 39 0.97 7.85 -0.15
C ASP A 39 1.72 7.49 -1.44
N CYS A 40 1.04 7.47 -2.59
CA CYS A 40 1.69 7.27 -3.89
C CYS A 40 2.74 8.36 -4.19
N LEU A 41 2.43 9.62 -3.89
CA LEU A 41 3.35 10.74 -4.07
C LEU A 41 4.56 10.64 -3.11
N ALA A 42 4.31 10.34 -1.84
CA ALA A 42 5.35 10.18 -0.83
C ALA A 42 6.29 9.00 -1.18
N SER A 43 5.73 7.88 -1.62
CA SER A 43 6.47 6.70 -2.07
C SER A 43 7.35 7.00 -3.28
N ALA A 44 6.88 7.79 -4.25
CA ALA A 44 7.68 8.18 -5.41
C ALA A 44 8.86 9.10 -5.01
N ALA A 45 8.62 10.04 -4.09
CA ALA A 45 9.68 10.88 -3.53
C ALA A 45 10.70 10.04 -2.75
N HIS A 46 10.25 9.04 -1.99
CA HIS A 46 11.12 8.13 -1.26
C HIS A 46 11.98 7.29 -2.21
N ALA A 47 11.41 6.75 -3.30
CA ALA A 47 12.19 6.02 -4.31
C ALA A 47 13.28 6.90 -4.95
N ALA A 48 12.98 8.18 -5.21
CA ALA A 48 13.98 9.14 -5.68
C ALA A 48 15.11 9.34 -4.66
N MET A 49 14.78 9.52 -3.38
CA MET A 49 15.77 9.64 -2.30
C MET A 49 16.64 8.39 -2.16
N LEU A 50 16.06 7.18 -2.20
CA LEU A 50 16.80 5.93 -2.13
C LEU A 50 17.77 5.75 -3.30
N THR A 51 17.41 6.26 -4.49
CA THR A 51 18.31 6.29 -5.65
C THR A 51 19.49 7.24 -5.40
N SER A 52 19.23 8.43 -4.84
CA SER A 52 20.28 9.38 -4.46
C SER A 52 21.21 8.83 -3.38
N ALA A 53 20.70 7.97 -2.49
CA ALA A 53 21.49 7.27 -1.48
C ALA A 53 22.26 6.05 -2.04
N GLY A 54 22.09 5.70 -3.32
CA GLY A 54 22.72 4.54 -3.96
C GLY A 54 22.12 3.19 -3.58
N ILE A 55 20.93 3.17 -2.97
CA ILE A 55 20.24 1.94 -2.54
C ILE A 55 19.45 1.34 -3.72
N LEU A 56 18.83 2.19 -4.54
CA LEU A 56 18.11 1.78 -5.75
C LEU A 56 18.88 2.18 -7.01
N THR A 57 18.75 1.37 -8.06
CA THR A 57 19.20 1.78 -9.39
C THR A 57 18.23 2.78 -10.00
N ALA A 58 18.70 3.55 -10.99
CA ALA A 58 17.82 4.45 -11.74
C ALA A 58 16.70 3.68 -12.47
N ALA A 59 16.96 2.45 -12.93
CA ALA A 59 15.97 1.60 -13.58
C ALA A 59 14.85 1.19 -12.60
N ASP A 60 15.21 0.73 -11.40
CA ASP A 60 14.23 0.37 -10.36
C ASP A 60 13.38 1.57 -9.97
N ARG A 61 14.01 2.74 -9.79
CA ARG A 61 13.31 3.99 -9.50
C ARG A 61 12.28 4.32 -10.59
N ASP A 62 12.66 4.18 -11.86
CA ASP A 62 11.80 4.56 -12.98
C ASP A 62 10.60 3.60 -13.10
N GLU A 63 10.81 2.29 -12.90
CA GLU A 63 9.71 1.32 -12.84
C GLU A 63 8.77 1.56 -11.65
N LEU A 64 9.32 1.78 -10.46
CA LEU A 64 8.54 2.10 -9.26
C LEU A 64 7.72 3.38 -9.44
N THR A 65 8.36 4.45 -9.92
CA THR A 65 7.71 5.74 -10.11
C THR A 65 6.60 5.65 -11.17
N LYS A 66 6.80 4.84 -12.22
CA LYS A 66 5.75 4.58 -13.21
C LYS A 66 4.54 3.90 -12.58
N ALA A 67 4.74 2.80 -11.86
CA ALA A 67 3.65 2.06 -11.20
C ALA A 67 2.91 2.94 -10.17
N LEU A 68 3.63 3.75 -9.39
CA LEU A 68 3.03 4.67 -8.42
C LEU A 68 2.20 5.77 -9.08
N ARG A 69 2.59 6.25 -10.27
CA ARG A 69 1.78 7.21 -11.04
C ARG A 69 0.50 6.58 -11.58
N GLU A 70 0.56 5.33 -12.03
CA GLU A 70 -0.62 4.58 -12.45
C GLU A 70 -1.59 4.36 -11.27
N ALA A 71 -1.06 3.98 -10.10
CA ALA A 71 -1.84 3.85 -8.87
C ALA A 71 -2.46 5.19 -8.42
N TYR A 72 -1.69 6.28 -8.46
CA TYR A 72 -2.19 7.64 -8.17
C TYR A 72 -3.35 8.04 -9.08
N ALA A 73 -3.25 7.74 -10.38
CA ALA A 73 -4.30 8.06 -11.34
C ALA A 73 -5.57 7.24 -11.11
N HIS A 74 -5.45 6.00 -10.61
CA HIS A 74 -6.59 5.17 -10.23
C HIS A 74 -7.26 5.62 -8.92
N ALA A 75 -6.47 6.18 -8.00
CA ALA A 75 -6.95 6.66 -6.71
C ALA A 75 -7.68 8.02 -6.78
N ARG A 76 -7.77 8.64 -7.97
CA ARG A 76 -8.25 10.01 -8.16
C ARG A 76 -9.54 10.11 -8.96
#